data_AF-A0A839JHV8-F1
#
_entry.id   AF-A0A839JHV8-F1
#
_cell.length_a   1.000
_cell.length_b   1.000
_cell.length_c   1.000
_cell.angle_alpha   90.00
_cell.angle_beta   90.00
_cell.angle_gamma   90.00
#
_symmetry.space_group_name_H-M   'P 1'
#
loop_
_entity.id
_entity.type
_entity.pdbx_description
1 polymer ?
#
loop_
_entity_poly.entity_id
_entity_poly.type
_entity_poly.pdbx_seq_one_letter_code
_entity_poly.pdbx_strand_id
1 'polypeptide(L)'
;MDFVHYDLGYLVEGTTVVVSLNAAANVCVLDSANFMYYQMDISFMYLGGYITRSPYSVVIPRGGFWHVAIDLGGYEGRIGSSVEIISPEKIEVGLTFMGYPAKKYPNKKKPDQFTDYLFGGANGIPDGPGHGHAIIQNSSGNIVFLREPNTEYITIWDKRICP
;
A
#
# COMPACT_ATOMS: atom_id res chain seq x y z
N MET A 1 -5.84 21.09 -20.23
CA MET A 1 -6.20 21.23 -18.81
C MET A 1 -4.93 21.09 -18.01
N ASP A 2 -4.61 22.05 -17.15
CA ASP A 2 -3.45 21.95 -16.27
C ASP A 2 -3.86 21.22 -14.98
N PHE A 3 -3.09 20.21 -14.61
CA PHE A 3 -3.33 19.42 -13.40
C PHE A 3 -2.01 18.96 -12.79
N VAL A 4 -2.04 18.69 -11.48
CA VAL A 4 -0.96 18.00 -10.78
C VAL A 4 -1.21 16.51 -10.86
N HIS A 5 -0.18 15.74 -11.22
CA HIS A 5 -0.25 14.29 -11.36
C HIS A 5 0.66 13.60 -10.34
N TYR A 6 0.12 12.58 -9.69
CA TYR A 6 0.88 11.61 -8.91
C TYR A 6 0.63 10.21 -9.48
N ASP A 7 1.69 9.55 -9.91
CA ASP A 7 1.67 8.12 -10.18
C ASP A 7 1.92 7.36 -8.87
N LEU A 8 0.94 6.58 -8.43
CA LEU A 8 1.01 5.83 -7.17
C LEU A 8 1.58 4.43 -7.36
N GLY A 9 1.77 3.98 -8.61
CA GLY A 9 2.13 2.61 -8.92
C GLY A 9 1.03 1.61 -8.57
N TYR A 10 1.43 0.36 -8.32
CA TYR A 10 0.52 -0.71 -7.97
C TYR A 10 0.10 -0.61 -6.49
N LEU A 11 -1.20 -0.49 -6.24
CA LEU A 11 -1.80 -0.52 -4.90
C LEU A 11 -2.64 -1.77 -4.73
N VAL A 12 -2.64 -2.32 -3.51
CA VAL A 12 -3.51 -3.44 -3.13
C VAL A 12 -4.87 -2.92 -2.67
N GLU A 13 -5.90 -3.78 -2.76
CA GLU A 13 -7.23 -3.51 -2.21
C GLU A 13 -7.14 -3.13 -0.72
N GLY A 14 -7.93 -2.13 -0.30
CA GLY A 14 -7.93 -1.64 1.09
C GLY A 14 -6.85 -0.58 1.39
N THR A 15 -5.95 -0.29 0.44
CA THR A 15 -4.98 0.82 0.59
C THR A 15 -5.72 2.15 0.69
N THR A 16 -5.36 2.97 1.68
CA THR A 16 -5.90 4.33 1.82
C THR A 16 -4.95 5.33 1.17
N VAL A 17 -5.45 6.07 0.19
CA VAL A 17 -4.77 7.21 -0.42
C VAL A 17 -5.21 8.46 0.33
N VAL A 18 -4.25 9.20 0.89
CA VAL A 18 -4.48 10.46 1.61
C VAL A 18 -3.91 11.60 0.79
N VAL A 19 -4.78 12.53 0.39
CA VAL A 19 -4.44 13.70 -0.42
C VAL A 19 -4.52 14.93 0.47
N SER A 20 -3.41 15.63 0.64
CA SER A 20 -3.37 16.92 1.33
C SER A 20 -3.36 18.05 0.30
N LEU A 21 -4.22 19.04 0.51
CA LEU A 21 -4.36 20.24 -0.31
C LEU A 21 -4.17 21.50 0.53
N ASN A 22 -3.61 22.55 -0.06
CA ASN A 22 -3.55 23.89 0.53
C ASN A 22 -4.68 24.83 0.06
N ALA A 23 -5.49 24.40 -0.91
CA ALA A 23 -6.63 25.13 -1.46
C ALA A 23 -7.68 24.13 -1.97
N ALA A 24 -8.93 24.57 -2.14
CA ALA A 24 -9.98 23.72 -2.69
C ALA A 24 -9.70 23.37 -4.15
N ALA A 25 -9.85 22.10 -4.51
CA ALA A 25 -9.52 21.57 -5.84
C ALA A 25 -10.33 20.31 -6.15
N ASN A 26 -10.43 19.95 -7.42
CA ASN A 26 -10.89 18.63 -7.82
C ASN A 26 -9.78 17.62 -7.54
N VAL A 27 -10.13 16.52 -6.89
CA VAL A 27 -9.25 15.36 -6.69
C VAL A 27 -9.88 14.18 -7.39
N CYS A 28 -9.15 13.58 -8.33
CA CYS A 28 -9.55 12.41 -9.08
C CYS A 28 -8.55 11.29 -8.81
N VAL A 29 -8.94 10.30 -8.01
CA VAL A 29 -8.19 9.05 -7.83
C VAL A 29 -8.70 8.04 -8.85
N LEU A 30 -7.80 7.61 -9.75
CA LEU A 30 -8.11 6.96 -11.01
C LEU A 30 -7.30 5.66 -11.13
N ASP A 31 -7.90 4.60 -11.68
CA ASP A 31 -7.09 3.49 -12.18
C ASP A 31 -6.45 3.87 -13.53
N SER A 32 -5.49 3.09 -14.03
CA SER A 32 -4.76 3.45 -15.26
C SER A 32 -5.64 3.69 -16.48
N ALA A 33 -6.72 2.91 -16.65
CA ALA A 33 -7.62 3.10 -17.79
C ALA A 33 -8.36 4.45 -17.69
N ASN A 34 -8.90 4.76 -16.51
CA ASN A 34 -9.59 6.02 -16.29
C ASN A 34 -8.64 7.22 -16.28
N PHE A 35 -7.37 7.05 -15.89
CA PHE A 35 -6.37 8.11 -16.00
C PHE A 35 -6.09 8.46 -17.47
N MET A 36 -5.96 7.46 -18.35
CA MET A 36 -5.85 7.72 -19.79
C MET A 36 -7.07 8.46 -20.34
N TYR A 37 -8.27 8.07 -19.92
CA TYR A 37 -9.52 8.74 -20.31
C TYR A 37 -9.59 10.19 -19.78
N TYR A 38 -9.15 10.41 -18.54
CA TYR A 38 -9.01 11.74 -17.95
C TYR A 38 -8.07 12.62 -18.78
N GLN A 39 -6.90 12.12 -19.18
CA GLN A 39 -5.95 12.87 -20.01
C GLN A 39 -6.50 13.21 -21.40
N MET A 40 -7.38 12.35 -21.93
CA MET A 40 -8.05 12.56 -23.22
C MET A 40 -9.29 13.44 -23.12
N ASP A 41 -9.68 13.87 -21.92
CA ASP A 41 -10.90 14.66 -21.66
C ASP A 41 -12.18 13.97 -22.19
N ILE A 42 -12.23 12.63 -22.04
CA ILE A 42 -13.41 11.82 -22.38
C ILE A 42 -14.05 11.26 -21.11
N SER A 43 -15.19 10.58 -21.22
CA SER A 43 -15.87 10.02 -20.04
C SER A 43 -14.98 9.05 -19.24
N PHE A 44 -14.79 9.33 -17.95
CA PHE A 44 -14.03 8.50 -17.00
C PHE A 44 -14.78 8.37 -15.65
N MET A 45 -14.38 7.39 -14.85
CA MET A 45 -14.81 7.20 -13.47
C MET A 45 -13.65 7.44 -12.52
N TYR A 46 -13.93 7.99 -11.35
CA TYR A 46 -12.93 8.32 -10.36
C TYR A 46 -13.49 8.21 -8.95
N LEU A 47 -12.59 8.10 -7.97
CA LEU A 47 -12.91 8.29 -6.57
C LEU A 47 -12.44 9.70 -6.16
N GLY A 48 -13.33 10.51 -5.61
CA GLY A 48 -13.00 11.89 -5.25
C GLY A 48 -14.13 12.86 -5.58
N GLY A 49 -13.75 14.08 -5.93
CA GLY A 49 -14.66 15.18 -6.20
C GLY A 49 -14.03 16.53 -5.90
N TYR A 50 -14.87 17.56 -5.76
CA TYR A 50 -14.42 18.89 -5.37
C TYR A 50 -14.17 18.94 -3.85
N ILE A 51 -12.90 18.90 -3.47
CA ILE A 51 -12.46 18.81 -2.08
C ILE A 51 -12.24 20.20 -1.51
N THR A 52 -13.01 20.53 -0.46
CA THR A 52 -12.91 21.82 0.27
C THR A 52 -12.32 21.67 1.67
N ARG A 53 -12.10 20.43 2.13
CA ARG A 53 -11.52 20.09 3.44
C ARG A 53 -10.37 19.12 3.24
N SER A 54 -9.25 19.40 3.88
CA SER A 54 -7.98 18.70 3.73
C SER A 54 -7.52 18.19 5.10
N PRO A 55 -6.97 16.96 5.20
CA PRO A 55 -6.74 16.02 4.11
C PRO A 55 -8.02 15.30 3.65
N TYR A 56 -8.04 14.87 2.38
CA TYR A 56 -9.03 13.94 1.84
C TYR A 56 -8.45 12.52 1.84
N SER A 57 -9.24 11.54 2.27
CA SER A 57 -8.81 10.14 2.32
C SER A 57 -9.80 9.26 1.57
N VAL A 58 -9.28 8.33 0.79
CA VAL A 58 -10.09 7.38 0.03
C VAL A 58 -9.46 5.99 0.03
N VAL A 59 -10.31 4.98 0.21
CA VAL A 59 -9.88 3.58 0.20
C VAL A 59 -9.96 3.05 -1.23
N ILE A 60 -8.90 2.40 -1.67
CA ILE A 60 -8.80 1.74 -2.96
C ILE A 60 -9.66 0.46 -2.96
N PRO A 61 -10.65 0.35 -3.87
CA PRO A 61 -11.63 -0.74 -3.85
C PRO A 61 -11.11 -2.04 -4.47
N ARG A 62 -9.99 -2.00 -5.20
CA ARG A 62 -9.40 -3.18 -5.86
C ARG A 62 -7.92 -2.99 -6.15
N GLY A 63 -7.18 -4.10 -6.18
CA GLY A 63 -5.77 -4.09 -6.59
C GLY A 63 -5.58 -3.61 -8.04
N GLY A 64 -4.56 -2.79 -8.29
CA GLY A 64 -4.26 -2.26 -9.62
C GLY A 64 -3.26 -1.12 -9.62
N PHE A 65 -2.97 -0.56 -10.80
CA PHE A 65 -2.19 0.66 -10.93
C PHE A 65 -3.09 1.89 -10.80
N TRP A 66 -2.69 2.82 -9.94
CA TRP A 66 -3.51 3.97 -9.56
C TRP A 66 -2.76 5.29 -9.72
N HIS A 67 -3.52 6.33 -10.01
CA HIS A 67 -3.04 7.69 -10.21
C HIS A 67 -3.92 8.68 -9.45
N VAL A 68 -3.36 9.84 -9.11
CA VAL A 68 -4.11 10.99 -8.63
C VAL A 68 -3.90 12.14 -9.60
N ALA A 69 -5.00 12.68 -10.11
CA ALA A 69 -5.03 13.96 -10.81
C ALA A 69 -5.70 15.00 -9.90
N ILE A 70 -5.08 16.19 -9.81
CA ILE A 70 -5.61 17.30 -9.01
C ILE A 70 -5.63 18.55 -9.88
N ASP A 71 -6.81 19.16 -10.02
CA ASP A 71 -7.02 20.29 -10.92
C ASP A 71 -7.96 21.35 -10.32
N LEU A 72 -7.95 22.53 -10.93
CA LEU A 72 -8.80 23.65 -10.56
C LEU A 72 -10.06 23.77 -11.43
N GLY A 73 -10.45 22.75 -12.19
CA GLY A 73 -11.68 22.78 -12.99
C GLY A 73 -11.74 23.91 -14.02
N GLY A 74 -10.60 24.33 -14.55
CA GLY A 74 -10.48 25.43 -15.51
C GLY A 74 -10.18 26.80 -14.90
N TYR A 75 -10.11 26.92 -13.57
CA TYR A 75 -9.61 28.15 -12.94
C TYR A 75 -8.08 28.23 -12.97
N GLU A 76 -7.56 29.45 -13.10
CA GLU A 76 -6.13 29.71 -13.02
C GLU A 76 -5.63 29.67 -11.57
N GLY A 77 -4.40 29.19 -11.35
CA GLY A 77 -3.77 29.18 -10.04
C GLY A 77 -2.74 28.06 -9.89
N ARG A 78 -2.12 27.99 -8.71
CA ARG A 78 -1.24 26.88 -8.32
C ARG A 78 -1.81 26.19 -7.09
N ILE A 79 -1.91 24.87 -7.14
CA ILE A 79 -2.28 24.04 -6.01
C ILE A 79 -1.01 23.47 -5.39
N GLY A 80 -0.84 23.65 -4.09
CA GLY A 80 0.14 22.90 -3.30
C GLY A 80 -0.52 21.62 -2.80
N SER A 81 0.05 20.47 -3.13
CA SER A 81 -0.50 19.17 -2.76
C SER A 81 0.57 18.16 -2.38
N SER A 82 0.17 17.15 -1.62
CA SER A 82 0.96 15.93 -1.37
C SER A 82 0.04 14.71 -1.29
N VAL A 83 0.60 13.54 -1.60
CA VAL A 83 -0.10 12.26 -1.50
C VAL A 83 0.68 11.33 -0.57
N GLU A 84 -0.03 10.73 0.38
CA GLU A 84 0.47 9.66 1.23
C GLU A 84 -0.33 8.37 0.97
N ILE A 85 0.38 7.24 0.99
CA ILE A 85 -0.19 5.91 0.79
C ILE A 85 -0.11 5.14 2.11
N ILE A 86 -1.26 4.82 2.68
CA ILE A 86 -1.38 4.01 3.88
C ILE A 86 -1.86 2.62 3.46
N SER A 87 -0.94 1.68 3.42
CA SER A 87 -1.25 0.27 3.14
C SER A 87 -2.28 -0.26 4.17
N PRO A 88 -3.24 -1.13 3.79
CA PRO A 88 -4.17 -1.74 4.76
C PRO A 88 -3.42 -2.49 5.87
N GLU A 89 -2.20 -2.90 5.55
CA GLU A 89 -1.18 -3.50 6.38
C GLU A 89 -0.70 -2.63 7.55
N LYS A 90 -0.73 -1.29 7.42
CA LYS A 90 -0.28 -0.37 8.47
C LYS A 90 -1.34 -0.13 9.57
N ILE A 91 -2.50 -0.77 9.50
CA ILE A 91 -3.56 -0.70 10.53
C ILE A 91 -3.52 -1.92 11.47
N GLU A 92 -2.43 -2.68 11.49
CA GLU A 92 -2.31 -3.86 12.35
C GLU A 92 -1.97 -3.51 13.80
N VAL A 93 -2.97 -3.01 14.51
CA VAL A 93 -3.00 -3.14 15.96
C VAL A 93 -3.35 -4.60 16.27
N GLY A 94 -2.32 -5.43 16.50
CA GLY A 94 -2.48 -6.76 17.10
C GLY A 94 -2.29 -7.97 16.19
N LEU A 95 -1.48 -7.90 15.13
CA LEU A 95 -1.09 -9.12 14.44
C LEU A 95 -0.38 -10.08 15.38
N THR A 96 -0.82 -11.34 15.33
CA THR A 96 -0.10 -12.45 15.93
C THR A 96 0.29 -13.47 14.87
N PHE A 97 1.55 -13.93 14.91
CA PHE A 97 2.03 -15.06 14.13
C PHE A 97 2.52 -16.13 15.09
N MET A 98 1.96 -17.34 15.00
CA MET A 98 2.22 -18.45 15.93
C MET A 98 2.07 -18.04 17.42
N GLY A 99 1.10 -17.16 17.72
CA GLY A 99 0.84 -16.66 19.08
C GLY A 99 1.75 -15.52 19.55
N TYR A 100 2.72 -15.08 18.73
CA TYR A 100 3.59 -13.95 19.05
C TYR A 100 3.14 -12.68 18.34
N PRO A 101 3.32 -11.49 18.94
CA PRO A 101 3.24 -10.22 18.21
C PRO A 101 4.08 -10.27 16.93
N ALA A 102 3.49 -9.85 15.82
CA ALA A 102 4.09 -9.90 14.50
C ALA A 102 4.05 -8.53 13.80
N LYS A 103 5.04 -8.29 12.94
CA LYS A 103 5.06 -7.22 11.95
C LYS A 103 5.29 -7.83 10.58
N LYS A 104 4.62 -7.28 9.58
CA LYS A 104 4.81 -7.68 8.19
C LYS A 104 5.51 -6.62 7.38
N TYR A 105 6.26 -7.07 6.38
CA TYR A 105 7.07 -6.27 5.50
C TYR A 105 6.96 -6.84 4.09
N PRO A 106 6.89 -6.00 3.05
CA PRO A 106 7.04 -6.46 1.67
C PRO A 106 8.35 -7.24 1.53
N ASN A 107 8.33 -8.39 0.84
CA ASN A 107 9.56 -9.16 0.72
C ASN A 107 10.64 -8.40 -0.06
N LYS A 108 11.87 -8.41 0.46
CA LYS A 108 12.97 -7.63 -0.12
C LYS A 108 13.32 -8.00 -1.57
N LYS A 109 13.20 -9.28 -1.96
CA LYS A 109 13.59 -9.76 -3.30
C LYS A 109 12.42 -9.80 -4.28
N LYS A 110 11.24 -10.17 -3.80
CA LYS A 110 10.05 -10.42 -4.63
C LYS A 110 8.78 -9.87 -3.92
N PRO A 111 8.67 -8.54 -3.77
CA PRO A 111 7.60 -7.92 -2.97
C PRO A 111 6.19 -8.20 -3.52
N ASP A 112 6.05 -8.36 -4.84
CA ASP A 112 4.75 -8.66 -5.47
C ASP A 112 4.31 -10.11 -5.26
N GLN A 113 5.22 -11.00 -4.87
CA GLN A 113 4.95 -12.44 -4.73
C GLN A 113 4.99 -12.93 -3.29
N PHE A 114 5.70 -12.24 -2.40
CA PHE A 114 5.90 -12.67 -1.02
C PHE A 114 5.88 -11.51 -0.02
N THR A 115 5.53 -11.85 1.22
CA THR A 115 5.58 -10.95 2.38
C THR A 115 6.43 -11.59 3.49
N ASP A 116 7.33 -10.81 4.07
CA ASP A 116 8.12 -11.17 5.24
C ASP A 116 7.32 -10.86 6.52
N TYR A 117 7.25 -11.83 7.44
CA TYR A 117 6.70 -11.65 8.78
C TYR A 117 7.82 -11.82 9.80
N LEU A 118 8.06 -10.79 10.62
CA LEU A 118 8.96 -10.86 11.77
C LEU A 118 8.12 -10.92 13.04
N PHE A 119 8.43 -11.85 13.94
CA PHE A 119 7.60 -12.10 15.12
C PHE A 119 8.41 -12.61 16.32
N GLY A 120 7.87 -12.44 17.52
CA GLY A 120 8.42 -13.06 18.73
C GLY A 120 9.81 -12.58 19.17
N GLY A 121 10.26 -11.41 18.70
CA GLY A 121 11.51 -10.80 19.15
C GLY A 121 11.46 -10.36 20.62
N ALA A 122 12.63 -10.11 21.18
CA ALA A 122 12.82 -9.77 22.59
C ALA A 122 11.92 -8.61 23.04
N ASN A 123 11.44 -8.68 24.29
CA ASN A 123 10.54 -7.69 24.91
C ASN A 123 9.20 -7.49 24.17
N GLY A 124 8.75 -8.52 23.43
CA GLY A 124 7.51 -8.44 22.65
C GLY A 124 7.61 -7.55 21.41
N ILE A 125 8.83 -7.14 21.02
CA ILE A 125 9.09 -6.35 19.82
C ILE A 125 9.21 -7.34 18.65
N PRO A 126 8.28 -7.36 17.67
CA PRO A 126 8.24 -8.40 16.64
C PRO A 126 9.51 -8.53 15.80
N ASP A 127 10.15 -7.40 15.48
CA ASP A 127 11.38 -7.29 14.71
C ASP A 127 12.63 -7.11 15.59
N GLY A 128 12.51 -7.35 16.90
CA GLY A 128 13.59 -7.23 17.87
C GLY A 128 14.63 -8.36 17.78
N PRO A 129 15.69 -8.32 18.62
CA PRO A 129 16.67 -9.39 18.69
C PRO A 129 16.02 -10.76 18.93
N GLY A 130 16.55 -11.79 18.25
CA GLY A 130 16.04 -13.15 18.38
C GLY A 130 14.65 -13.39 17.76
N HIS A 131 14.10 -12.45 16.97
CA HIS A 131 12.83 -12.67 16.28
C HIS A 131 12.85 -13.91 15.38
N GLY A 132 11.69 -14.52 15.23
CA GLY A 132 11.38 -15.47 14.17
C GLY A 132 11.05 -14.73 12.87
N HIS A 133 11.19 -15.44 11.75
CA HIS A 133 10.98 -14.91 10.41
C HIS A 133 10.21 -15.93 9.58
N ALA A 134 9.09 -15.52 9.02
CA ALA A 134 8.32 -16.32 8.06
C ALA A 134 8.22 -15.59 6.72
N ILE A 135 8.23 -16.32 5.62
CA ILE A 135 7.94 -15.79 4.29
C ILE A 135 6.67 -16.46 3.81
N ILE A 136 5.68 -15.64 3.46
CA ILE A 136 4.37 -16.10 3.00
C ILE A 136 4.21 -15.71 1.54
N GLN A 137 3.72 -16.65 0.72
CA GLN A 137 3.38 -16.38 -0.67
C GLN A 137 2.06 -15.59 -0.75
N ASN A 138 2.07 -14.43 -1.39
CA ASN A 138 0.93 -13.51 -1.44
C ASN A 138 -0.30 -14.13 -2.10
N SER A 139 -0.10 -14.91 -3.16
CA SER A 139 -1.19 -15.47 -3.94
C SER A 139 -1.92 -16.65 -3.28
N SER A 140 -1.24 -17.37 -2.39
CA SER A 140 -1.76 -18.61 -1.79
C SER A 140 -1.90 -18.56 -0.27
N GLY A 141 -1.22 -17.62 0.40
CA GLY A 141 -1.11 -17.59 1.86
C GLY A 141 -0.21 -18.68 2.44
N ASN A 142 0.46 -19.49 1.60
CA ASN A 142 1.32 -20.58 2.08
C ASN A 142 2.63 -20.03 2.68
N ILE A 143 3.02 -20.60 3.81
CA ILE A 143 4.34 -20.38 4.40
C ILE A 143 5.37 -21.15 3.56
N VAL A 144 6.32 -20.44 2.96
CA VAL A 144 7.38 -21.04 2.15
C VAL A 144 8.71 -21.13 2.91
N PHE A 145 8.88 -20.29 3.93
CA PHE A 145 10.04 -20.24 4.81
C PHE A 145 9.58 -19.97 6.24
N LEU A 146 10.20 -20.63 7.21
CA LEU A 146 10.04 -20.34 8.63
C LEU A 146 11.37 -20.54 9.36
N ARG A 147 11.74 -19.54 10.15
CA ARG A 147 12.69 -19.62 11.26
C ARG A 147 11.95 -19.20 12.51
N GLU A 148 11.85 -20.05 13.51
CA GLU A 148 11.20 -19.68 14.77
C GLU A 148 12.05 -18.66 15.57
N PRO A 149 11.48 -17.99 16.59
CA PRO A 149 12.25 -17.11 17.46
C PRO A 149 13.35 -17.86 18.22
N ASN A 150 14.48 -17.18 18.45
CA ASN A 150 15.62 -17.67 19.21
C ASN A 150 16.23 -18.98 18.70
N THR A 151 16.04 -19.28 17.40
CA THR A 151 16.64 -20.42 16.73
C THR A 151 17.30 -20.04 15.41
N GLU A 152 18.27 -20.85 15.02
CA GLU A 152 18.89 -20.83 13.69
C GLU A 152 18.31 -21.90 12.76
N TYR A 153 17.45 -22.79 13.27
CA TYR A 153 16.80 -23.81 12.46
C TYR A 153 15.80 -23.19 11.49
N ILE A 154 15.97 -23.52 10.22
CA ILE A 154 15.15 -23.01 9.12
C ILE A 154 14.40 -24.16 8.48
N THR A 155 13.09 -23.99 8.31
CA THR A 155 12.24 -24.84 7.50
C THR A 155 11.90 -24.14 6.20
N ILE A 156 12.10 -24.82 5.08
CA ILE A 156 11.69 -24.35 3.74
C ILE A 156 10.81 -25.44 3.14
N TRP A 157 9.53 -25.12 2.91
CA TRP A 157 8.57 -26.09 2.37
C TRP A 157 8.67 -26.24 0.85
N ASP A 158 8.93 -25.15 0.12
CA ASP A 158 9.16 -25.21 -1.32
C ASP A 158 10.39 -24.37 -1.72
N LYS A 159 11.51 -25.08 -1.88
CA LYS A 159 12.81 -24.50 -2.26
C LYS A 159 12.83 -23.89 -3.67
N ARG A 160 11.85 -24.21 -4.53
CA ARG A 160 11.81 -23.69 -5.91
C ARG A 160 11.25 -22.27 -5.95
N ILE A 161 10.42 -21.91 -4.98
CA ILE A 161 9.70 -20.64 -4.95
C ILE A 161 10.20 -19.71 -3.85
N CYS A 162 10.75 -20.24 -2.76
CA CYS A 162 11.31 -19.45 -1.66
C CYS A 162 12.40 -18.48 -2.18
N PRO A 163 12.28 -17.16 -1.92
CA PRO A 163 13.13 -16.14 -2.52
C PRO A 163 14.59 -16.10 -2.05
#